data_AF-A0A7S4MTF1-F1
#
_entry.id   AF-A0A7S4MTF1-F1
#
_cell.length_a   1.000
_cell.length_b   1.000
_cell.length_c   1.000
_cell.angle_alpha   90.00
_cell.angle_beta   90.00
_cell.angle_gamma   90.00
#
_symmetry.space_group_name_H-M   'P 1'
#
loop_
_entity.id
_entity.type
_entity.pdbx_description
1 polymer ?
#
loop_
_entity_poly.entity_id
_entity_poly.type
_entity_poly.pdbx_seq_one_letter_code
_entity_poly.pdbx_strand_id
1 'polypeptide(L)'
;MLEYLDDGVTLIGGNEFSGVVKATGVLGDVYGVAQYGSITVSTAFSDKSKYPFFSRGITDAEGEIDCLIATLEYFSTERGIGWTDVAIIVVSDEFGVNLATTFLDRSTDMFNVLTYQMFISSQDNYEVELREIKDSGA
;
A
#
# COMPACT_ATOMS: atom_id res chain seq x y z
N MET A 1 -11.80 25.34 3.01
CA MET A 1 -10.90 24.60 3.94
C MET A 1 -10.63 25.38 5.22
N LEU A 2 -10.59 26.73 5.21
CA LEU A 2 -10.46 27.54 6.43
C LEU A 2 -11.72 27.55 7.33
N GLU A 3 -12.93 27.37 6.78
CA GLU A 3 -14.20 27.42 7.56
C GLU A 3 -14.32 26.33 8.65
N TYR A 4 -13.70 25.16 8.47
CA TYR A 4 -13.84 24.04 9.42
C TYR A 4 -13.15 24.27 10.77
N LEU A 5 -12.14 25.15 10.82
CA LEU A 5 -11.42 25.44 12.06
C LEU A 5 -12.19 26.40 12.96
N ASP A 6 -12.96 27.31 12.36
CA ASP A 6 -13.84 28.22 13.08
C ASP A 6 -15.02 27.46 13.74
N ASP A 7 -15.38 26.28 13.22
CA ASP A 7 -16.39 25.38 13.77
C ASP A 7 -15.85 24.42 14.84
N GLY A 8 -14.56 24.49 15.20
CA GLY A 8 -13.96 23.66 16.24
C GLY A 8 -13.74 22.19 15.85
N VAL A 9 -13.64 21.88 14.56
CA VAL A 9 -13.34 20.52 14.08
C VAL A 9 -11.92 20.13 14.47
N THR A 10 -11.79 19.06 15.26
CA THR A 10 -10.49 18.56 15.76
C THR A 10 -10.04 17.25 15.12
N LEU A 11 -10.89 16.63 14.29
CA LEU A 11 -10.64 15.33 13.65
C LEU A 11 -11.26 15.27 12.25
N ILE A 12 -10.49 14.77 11.28
CA ILE A 12 -10.99 14.37 9.96
C ILE A 12 -10.86 12.85 9.82
N GLY A 13 -11.99 12.19 9.61
CA GLY A 13 -12.06 10.77 9.26
C GLY A 13 -12.40 10.54 7.79
N GLY A 14 -12.17 9.33 7.29
CA GLY A 14 -12.60 8.92 5.95
C GLY A 14 -11.63 9.31 4.83
N ASN A 15 -10.32 9.27 5.12
CA ASN A 15 -9.32 9.28 4.06
C ASN A 15 -8.93 7.83 3.79
N GLU A 16 -9.48 7.25 2.73
CA GLU A 16 -9.24 5.85 2.37
C GLU A 16 -7.93 5.71 1.59
N PHE A 17 -7.66 6.65 0.69
CA PHE A 17 -6.55 6.57 -0.25
C PHE A 17 -5.27 7.18 0.31
N SER A 18 -4.16 6.42 0.25
CA SER A 18 -2.84 6.88 0.67
C SER A 18 -2.43 8.21 0.02
N GLY A 19 -2.76 8.41 -1.26
CA GLY A 19 -2.47 9.68 -1.94
C GLY A 19 -3.17 10.90 -1.32
N VAL A 20 -4.41 10.71 -0.85
CA VAL A 20 -5.18 11.78 -0.17
C VAL A 20 -4.57 12.06 1.21
N VAL A 21 -4.28 11.02 1.99
CA VAL A 21 -3.64 11.17 3.30
C VAL A 21 -2.30 11.89 3.20
N LYS A 22 -1.49 11.55 2.19
CA LYS A 22 -0.22 12.22 1.92
C LYS A 22 -0.42 13.71 1.63
N ALA A 23 -1.41 14.06 0.82
CA ALA A 23 -1.72 15.45 0.47
C ALA A 23 -2.25 16.24 1.69
N THR A 24 -2.99 15.61 2.59
CA THR A 24 -3.59 16.25 3.76
C THR A 24 -2.77 16.08 5.05
N GLY A 25 -1.64 15.36 5.03
CA GLY A 25 -0.87 15.05 6.23
C GLY A 25 -0.34 16.28 6.97
N VAL A 26 -0.26 17.43 6.28
CA VAL A 26 0.09 18.73 6.85
C VAL A 26 -0.96 19.28 7.82
N LEU A 27 -2.19 18.74 7.82
CA LEU A 27 -3.30 19.26 8.62
C LEU A 27 -3.00 19.24 10.12
N GLY A 28 -2.31 18.21 10.59
CA GLY A 28 -1.91 18.09 11.98
C GLY A 28 -0.96 19.21 12.41
N ASP A 29 0.13 19.39 11.67
CA ASP A 29 1.19 20.32 12.03
C ASP A 29 0.79 21.78 11.83
N VAL A 30 0.01 22.08 10.79
CA VAL A 30 -0.37 23.45 10.45
C VAL A 30 -1.61 23.91 11.21
N TYR A 31 -2.57 23.02 11.40
CA TYR A 31 -3.90 23.38 11.90
C TYR A 31 -4.30 22.68 13.20
N GLY A 32 -3.47 21.78 13.74
CA GLY A 32 -3.80 21.05 14.97
C GLY A 32 -4.96 20.08 14.81
N VAL A 33 -5.21 19.60 13.59
CA VAL A 33 -6.33 18.71 13.27
C VAL A 33 -5.83 17.27 13.15
N ALA A 34 -6.42 16.38 13.94
CA ALA A 34 -6.13 14.95 13.83
C ALA A 34 -6.68 14.36 12.54
N GLN A 35 -5.98 13.36 12.00
CA GLN A 35 -6.42 12.64 10.81
C GLN A 35 -6.53 11.15 11.10
N TYR A 36 -7.68 10.56 10.75
CA TYR A 36 -7.93 9.13 10.88
C TYR A 36 -8.14 8.47 9.50
N GLY A 37 -7.20 7.60 9.12
CA GLY A 37 -7.32 6.73 7.94
C GLY A 37 -8.03 5.44 8.29
N SER A 38 -9.23 5.22 7.74
CA SER A 38 -10.03 4.01 8.01
C SER A 38 -9.42 2.77 7.37
N ILE A 39 -8.90 2.90 6.15
CA ILE A 39 -8.35 1.80 5.35
C ILE A 39 -7.01 2.15 4.66
N THR A 40 -6.29 3.15 5.18
CA THR A 40 -5.00 3.55 4.61
C THR A 40 -3.85 2.72 5.18
N VAL A 41 -3.13 2.04 4.30
CA VAL A 41 -2.09 1.06 4.68
C VAL A 41 -0.67 1.55 4.47
N SER A 42 -0.43 2.68 3.79
CA SER A 42 0.97 3.05 3.49
C SER A 42 1.84 3.14 4.74
N THR A 43 3.02 2.51 4.69
CA THR A 43 4.00 2.52 5.79
C THR A 43 4.54 3.92 6.07
N ALA A 44 4.48 4.83 5.10
CA ALA A 44 4.92 6.21 5.26
C ALA A 44 4.21 6.92 6.42
N PHE A 45 2.96 6.55 6.73
CA PHE A 45 2.17 7.17 7.80
C PHE A 45 2.47 6.62 9.21
N SER A 46 3.34 5.61 9.31
CA SER A 46 3.91 5.15 10.58
C SER A 46 4.98 6.12 11.11
N ASP A 47 5.58 6.95 10.24
CA ASP A 47 6.58 7.95 10.62
C ASP A 47 5.95 9.15 11.35
N LYS A 48 5.90 9.08 12.67
CA LYS A 48 5.35 10.15 13.53
C LYS A 48 6.15 11.45 13.51
N SER A 49 7.36 11.46 12.96
CA SER A 49 8.09 12.71 12.75
C SER A 49 7.51 13.51 11.57
N LYS A 50 6.86 12.83 10.62
CA LYS A 50 6.22 13.43 9.44
C LYS A 50 4.70 13.52 9.54
N TYR A 51 4.07 12.58 10.24
CA TYR A 51 2.62 12.51 10.40
C TYR A 51 2.24 12.34 11.89
N PRO A 52 2.55 13.33 12.75
CA PRO A 52 2.40 13.19 14.20
C PRO A 52 0.94 13.02 14.65
N PHE A 53 -0.01 13.58 13.92
CA PHE A 53 -1.45 13.53 14.24
C PHE A 53 -2.25 12.51 13.40
N PHE A 54 -1.56 11.68 12.63
CA PHE A 54 -2.21 10.62 11.87
C PHE A 54 -2.43 9.38 12.74
N SER A 55 -3.58 8.75 12.62
CA SER A 55 -3.92 7.45 13.21
C SER A 55 -4.71 6.61 12.21
N ARG A 56 -4.70 5.28 12.38
CA ARG A 56 -5.49 4.36 11.55
C ARG A 56 -6.00 3.19 12.36
N GLY A 57 -7.08 2.56 11.88
CA GLY A 57 -7.70 1.39 12.51
C GLY A 57 -7.14 0.04 12.07
N ILE A 58 -6.34 0.03 11.01
CA ILE A 58 -5.77 -1.18 10.41
C ILE A 58 -4.24 -1.15 10.46
N THR A 59 -3.61 -2.29 10.16
CA THR A 59 -2.15 -2.38 10.05
C THR A 59 -1.62 -1.60 8.83
N ASP A 60 -0.32 -1.30 8.80
CA ASP A 60 0.34 -0.88 7.55
C ASP A 60 0.56 -2.07 6.60
N ALA A 61 1.02 -1.73 5.40
CA ALA A 61 1.50 -2.64 4.38
C ALA A 61 2.47 -3.69 4.93
N GLU A 62 3.30 -3.40 5.94
CA GLU A 62 4.15 -4.45 6.54
C GLU A 62 3.32 -5.60 7.12
N GLY A 63 2.33 -5.28 7.96
CA GLY A 63 1.46 -6.32 8.53
C GLY A 63 0.55 -6.99 7.50
N GLU A 64 0.10 -6.26 6.46
CA GLU A 64 -0.67 -6.89 5.36
C GLU A 64 0.19 -7.85 4.54
N ILE A 65 1.41 -7.45 4.20
CA ILE A 65 2.37 -8.27 3.46
C ILE A 65 2.84 -9.46 4.29
N ASP A 66 3.06 -9.31 5.60
CA ASP A 66 3.37 -10.43 6.48
C ASP A 66 2.27 -11.51 6.43
N CYS A 67 1.00 -11.10 6.42
CA CYS A 67 -0.11 -12.02 6.31
C CYS A 67 -0.13 -12.73 4.94
N LEU A 68 0.17 -12.00 3.86
CA LEU A 68 0.28 -12.58 2.51
C LEU A 68 1.43 -13.59 2.42
N ILE A 69 2.62 -13.22 2.89
CA ILE A 69 3.81 -14.09 2.90
C ILE A 69 3.52 -15.37 3.71
N ALA A 70 2.98 -15.23 4.93
CA ALA A 70 2.62 -16.39 5.76
C ALA A 70 1.58 -17.32 5.08
N THR A 71 0.66 -16.75 4.30
CA THR A 71 -0.32 -17.51 3.54
C THR A 71 0.35 -18.28 2.40
N LEU A 72 1.21 -17.63 1.63
CA LEU A 72 1.95 -18.27 0.53
C LEU A 72 2.92 -19.34 1.06
N GLU A 73 3.56 -19.08 2.19
CA GLU A 73 4.38 -20.01 2.95
C GLU A 73 3.63 -21.29 3.25
N TYR A 74 2.47 -21.16 3.89
CA TYR A 74 1.64 -22.30 4.27
C TYR A 74 1.30 -23.21 3.07
N PHE A 75 0.99 -22.63 1.91
CA PHE A 75 0.69 -23.42 0.71
C PHE A 75 1.94 -24.08 0.12
N SER A 76 3.08 -23.38 0.11
CA SER A 76 4.34 -23.90 -0.41
C SER A 76 4.91 -25.04 0.44
N THR A 77 4.99 -24.84 1.76
CA THR A 77 5.70 -25.75 2.66
C THR A 77 4.81 -26.82 3.27
N GLU A 78 3.63 -26.47 3.78
CA GLU A 78 2.77 -27.38 4.56
C GLU A 78 1.80 -28.17 3.67
N ARG A 79 1.39 -27.59 2.53
CA ARG A 79 0.46 -28.26 1.59
C ARG A 79 1.16 -28.90 0.40
N GLY A 80 2.40 -28.52 0.10
CA GLY A 80 3.15 -28.99 -1.07
C GLY A 80 2.51 -28.60 -2.41
N ILE A 81 1.59 -27.64 -2.39
CA ILE A 81 0.87 -27.09 -3.55
C ILE A 81 0.89 -25.57 -3.36
N GLY A 82 2.00 -24.93 -3.70
CA GLY A 82 2.18 -23.49 -3.55
C GLY A 82 2.95 -22.89 -4.73
N TRP A 83 3.07 -21.57 -4.69
CA TRP A 83 3.71 -20.78 -5.73
C TRP A 83 4.99 -20.18 -5.17
N THR A 84 6.13 -20.50 -5.76
CA THR A 84 7.43 -19.88 -5.44
C THR A 84 7.84 -18.85 -6.48
N ASP A 85 7.35 -19.00 -7.71
CA ASP A 85 7.55 -18.05 -8.78
C ASP A 85 6.31 -17.16 -8.91
N VAL A 86 6.48 -15.84 -8.82
CA VAL A 86 5.37 -14.88 -8.76
C VAL A 86 5.57 -13.70 -9.69
N ALA A 87 4.47 -13.14 -10.18
CA ALA A 87 4.42 -11.84 -10.84
C ALA A 87 3.84 -10.79 -9.90
N ILE A 88 4.44 -9.60 -9.88
CA ILE A 88 3.90 -8.44 -9.17
C ILE A 88 3.18 -7.54 -10.16
N ILE A 89 1.89 -7.31 -9.92
CA ILE A 89 1.04 -6.42 -10.70
C ILE A 89 0.63 -5.28 -9.79
N VAL A 90 0.92 -4.05 -10.20
CA VAL A 90 0.72 -2.89 -9.33
C VAL A 90 0.11 -1.74 -10.10
N VAL A 91 -0.77 -0.96 -9.46
CA VAL A 91 -1.16 0.36 -9.96
C VAL A 91 -0.12 1.41 -9.53
N SER A 92 0.16 2.39 -10.38
CA SER A 92 1.25 3.36 -10.17
C SER A 92 1.01 4.37 -9.03
N ASP A 93 0.01 4.15 -8.17
CA ASP A 93 -0.30 5.04 -7.05
C ASP A 93 0.51 4.70 -5.79
N GLU A 94 0.45 5.58 -4.79
CA GLU A 94 1.17 5.42 -3.52
C GLU A 94 0.78 4.12 -2.79
N PHE A 95 -0.47 3.68 -2.95
CA PHE A 95 -0.97 2.47 -2.28
C PHE A 95 -0.34 1.23 -2.90
N GLY A 96 -0.47 1.07 -4.23
CA GLY A 96 0.06 -0.07 -4.95
C GLY A 96 1.57 -0.16 -4.82
N VAL A 97 2.29 0.94 -5.11
CA VAL A 97 3.75 0.95 -5.07
C VAL A 97 4.28 0.62 -3.68
N ASN A 98 3.63 1.10 -2.61
CA ASN A 98 4.04 0.80 -1.24
C ASN A 98 3.90 -0.69 -0.93
N LEU A 99 2.74 -1.30 -1.19
CA LEU A 99 2.55 -2.74 -0.98
C LEU A 99 3.53 -3.59 -1.77
N ALA A 100 3.74 -3.25 -3.05
CA ALA A 100 4.64 -4.00 -3.93
C ALA A 100 6.10 -3.92 -3.48
N THR A 101 6.56 -2.73 -3.07
CA THR A 101 7.91 -2.55 -2.52
C THR A 101 8.06 -3.28 -1.19
N THR A 102 7.07 -3.18 -0.30
CA THR A 102 7.10 -3.90 0.98
C THR A 102 7.10 -5.41 0.78
N PHE A 103 6.40 -5.94 -0.22
CA PHE A 103 6.50 -7.36 -0.58
C PHE A 103 7.92 -7.73 -0.99
N LEU A 104 8.51 -7.01 -1.96
CA LEU A 104 9.87 -7.26 -2.44
C LEU A 104 10.91 -7.25 -1.31
N ASP A 105 10.79 -6.30 -0.37
CA ASP A 105 11.73 -6.17 0.74
C ASP A 105 11.63 -7.33 1.75
N ARG A 106 10.44 -7.93 1.90
CA ARG A 106 10.16 -8.96 2.91
C ARG A 106 10.20 -10.38 2.35
N SER A 107 10.08 -10.56 1.04
CA SER A 107 9.93 -11.86 0.39
C SER A 107 11.24 -12.45 -0.17
N THR A 108 12.40 -11.83 0.12
CA THR A 108 13.66 -11.97 -0.64
C THR A 108 14.20 -13.38 -0.80
N ASP A 109 13.91 -14.26 0.16
CA ASP A 109 14.55 -15.58 0.23
C ASP A 109 13.61 -16.73 -0.17
N MET A 110 12.32 -16.45 -0.35
CA MET A 110 11.30 -17.47 -0.54
C MET A 110 10.64 -17.46 -1.91
N PHE A 111 10.48 -16.28 -2.50
CA PHE A 111 9.77 -16.11 -3.76
C PHE A 111 10.67 -15.53 -4.83
N ASN A 112 10.66 -16.13 -6.00
CA ASN A 112 11.28 -15.59 -7.20
C ASN A 112 10.27 -14.66 -7.87
N VAL A 113 10.54 -13.36 -7.83
CA VAL A 113 9.73 -12.40 -8.59
C VAL A 113 10.19 -12.42 -10.05
N LEU A 114 9.41 -13.05 -10.92
CA LEU A 114 9.76 -13.24 -12.33
C LEU A 114 9.48 -11.99 -13.17
N THR A 115 8.50 -11.18 -12.77
CA THR A 115 8.17 -9.93 -13.45
C THR A 115 7.49 -8.95 -12.49
N TYR A 116 7.65 -7.67 -12.77
CA TYR A 116 7.03 -6.56 -12.06
C TYR A 116 6.42 -5.63 -13.10
N GLN A 117 5.10 -5.47 -13.08
CA GLN A 117 4.38 -4.65 -14.05
C GLN A 117 3.57 -3.56 -13.36
N MET A 118 3.81 -2.33 -13.80
CA MET A 118 3.13 -1.15 -13.30
C MET A 118 2.07 -0.67 -14.28
N PHE A 119 0.84 -0.54 -13.80
CA PHE A 119 -0.33 -0.13 -14.56
C PHE A 119 -0.68 1.31 -14.20
N ILE A 120 -0.76 2.17 -15.22
CA ILE A 120 -1.25 3.53 -15.08
C ILE A 120 -2.76 3.48 -15.25
N SER A 121 -3.54 3.81 -14.22
CA SER A 121 -5.00 3.67 -14.22
C SER A 121 -5.73 4.44 -15.33
N SER A 122 -5.12 5.50 -15.88
CA SER A 122 -5.66 6.29 -16.99
C SER A 122 -5.31 5.74 -18.37
N GLN A 123 -4.62 4.60 -18.47
CA GLN A 123 -4.21 4.00 -19.73
C GLN A 123 -5.33 3.14 -20.32
N ASP A 124 -5.50 3.22 -21.64
CA ASP A 124 -6.55 2.49 -22.36
C ASP A 124 -6.07 1.15 -22.95
N ASN A 125 -4.75 0.92 -23.01
CA ASN A 125 -4.16 -0.28 -23.59
C ASN A 125 -3.04 -0.83 -22.69
N TYR A 126 -3.21 -2.04 -22.15
CA TYR A 126 -2.26 -2.73 -21.29
C TYR A 126 -1.60 -3.96 -21.95
N GLU A 127 -1.60 -4.04 -23.29
CA GLU A 127 -1.13 -5.21 -24.02
C GLU A 127 0.34 -5.53 -23.70
N VAL A 128 1.18 -4.52 -23.51
CA VAL A 128 2.61 -4.70 -23.23
C VAL A 128 2.79 -5.36 -21.86
N GLU A 129 2.22 -4.76 -20.82
CA GLU A 129 2.32 -5.23 -19.43
C GLU A 129 1.73 -6.63 -19.29
N LEU A 130 0.57 -6.88 -19.91
CA LEU A 130 -0.08 -8.20 -19.90
C LEU A 130 0.72 -9.25 -20.67
N ARG A 131 1.35 -8.87 -21.79
CA ARG A 131 2.24 -9.77 -22.53
C ARG A 131 3.49 -10.10 -21.72
N GLU A 132 4.09 -9.12 -21.05
CA GLU A 132 5.24 -9.35 -20.17
C GLU A 132 4.89 -10.27 -19.00
N ILE A 133 3.68 -10.18 -18.44
CA ILE A 133 3.20 -11.14 -17.43
C ILE A 133 3.12 -12.54 -18.03
N LYS A 134 2.44 -12.67 -19.17
CA LYS A 134 2.26 -13.96 -19.85
C LYS A 134 3.59 -14.62 -20.21
N ASP A 135 4.56 -13.84 -20.66
CA ASP A 135 5.83 -14.33 -21.15
C ASP A 135 6.86 -14.55 -20.01
N SER A 136 6.54 -14.15 -18.77
CA SER A 136 7.45 -14.28 -17.62
C SER A 136 7.58 -15.70 -17.07
N GLY A 137 6.57 -16.55 -17.28
CA GLY A 137 6.50 -17.89 -16.70
C GLY A 137 6.00 -17.95 -15.26
N ALA A 138 5.52 -16.82 -14.72
CA ALA A 138 4.77 -16.75 -13.46
C ALA A 138 3.38 -17.39 -13.58
#